data_AF-A0A2W7CPW5-F1
#
_entry.id   AF-A0A2W7CPW5-F1
#
_cell.length_a   1.000
_cell.length_b   1.000
_cell.length_c   1.000
_cell.angle_alpha   90.00
_cell.angle_beta   90.00
_cell.angle_gamma   90.00
#
_symmetry.space_group_name_H-M   'P 1'
#
loop_
_entity.id
_entity.type
_entity.pdbx_description
1 polymer ?
#
loop_
_entity_poly.entity_id
_entity_poly.type
_entity_poly.pdbx_seq_one_letter_code
_entity_poly.pdbx_strand_id
1 'polypeptide(L)'
;MKETTLVVDPGFVHHRKIEAILGQTGTEIINQQIAEIPLRTPDWRVEVLTDQIYSKIILDFCGVNEIKTLQQILLDECGQLFCSIVDVLPCEEIYDFNRVVANCKGIEGIDYKVELHITSGRFRSETLKSCLYRGGDFAVVAQYYTRDDKTLVFHPLLIGFPYLADVETGDLLWKKYTDFYQVHLEDFKEFEIVKQYPLPSSIEKMKFIRESVFKQCLGKILTESTPKDWGGESSDFFTSHLHIRESRLSAAFLLKGPAKYSPMTPKHLGKNGDQIIRLSKEPANVLVIQHCHDILPTVIETLKVFATQPSNPRHYCIIDGRESLRMLEAFNLVDWAIEESANLDQEKNLA
;
A
#
# COMPACT_ATOMS: atom_id res chain seq x y z
N MET A 1 11.73 -1.07 21.15
CA MET A 1 12.15 -1.46 19.79
C MET A 1 12.05 -0.21 18.96
N LYS A 2 13.10 0.12 18.23
CA LYS A 2 13.27 1.44 17.63
C LYS A 2 12.24 1.69 16.53
N GLU A 3 11.77 2.93 16.43
CA GLU A 3 10.79 3.34 15.42
C GLU A 3 11.43 3.21 14.03
N THR A 4 10.72 2.60 13.08
CA THR A 4 11.25 2.27 11.75
C THR A 4 10.33 2.87 10.70
N THR A 5 10.91 3.46 9.66
CA THR A 5 10.14 4.08 8.57
C THR A 5 10.69 3.71 7.20
N LEU A 6 9.83 3.82 6.18
CA LEU A 6 10.21 3.72 4.78
C LEU A 6 10.93 5.01 4.38
N VAL A 7 12.13 4.87 3.86
CA VAL A 7 12.91 5.97 3.27
C VAL A 7 13.19 5.68 1.81
N VAL A 8 13.30 6.72 1.01
CA VAL A 8 13.67 6.61 -0.40
C VAL A 8 15.11 7.10 -0.55
N ASP A 9 15.99 6.22 -1.02
CA ASP A 9 17.33 6.60 -1.46
C ASP A 9 17.28 7.06 -2.93
N PRO A 10 17.37 8.37 -3.21
CA PRO A 10 17.15 8.89 -4.55
C PRO A 10 18.36 8.62 -5.46
N GLY A 11 18.11 8.06 -6.64
CA GLY A 11 19.13 8.00 -7.70
C GLY A 11 18.79 8.84 -8.93
N PHE A 12 17.56 9.34 -9.01
CA PHE A 12 17.08 10.27 -10.03
C PHE A 12 16.19 11.33 -9.36
N VAL A 13 16.51 12.60 -9.58
CA VAL A 13 15.71 13.74 -9.09
C VAL A 13 15.59 14.82 -10.16
N HIS A 14 14.37 15.27 -10.45
CA HIS A 14 14.10 16.30 -11.44
C HIS A 14 13.80 17.66 -10.79
N HIS A 15 14.82 18.32 -10.22
CA HIS A 15 14.70 19.58 -9.45
C HIS A 15 13.73 20.61 -10.06
N ARG A 16 13.96 21.01 -11.33
CA ARG A 16 13.12 22.01 -12.02
C ARG A 16 11.62 21.64 -12.09
N LYS A 17 11.29 20.37 -12.28
CA LYS A 17 9.88 19.94 -12.35
C LYS A 17 9.28 19.87 -10.95
N ILE A 18 10.06 19.46 -9.96
CA ILE A 18 9.66 19.46 -8.55
C ILE A 18 9.32 20.90 -8.12
N GLU A 19 10.20 21.88 -8.35
CA GLU A 19 9.92 23.30 -8.05
C GLU A 19 8.66 23.80 -8.75
N ALA A 20 8.47 23.46 -10.03
CA ALA A 20 7.28 23.86 -10.77
C ALA A 20 5.98 23.29 -10.18
N ILE A 21 6.02 22.08 -9.60
CA ILE A 21 4.88 21.43 -8.97
C ILE A 21 4.63 21.98 -7.56
N LEU A 22 5.70 22.17 -6.79
CA LEU A 22 5.64 22.69 -5.43
C LEU A 22 5.28 24.18 -5.39
N GLY A 23 5.48 24.89 -6.49
CA GLY A 23 5.25 26.32 -6.60
C GLY A 23 6.22 27.14 -5.73
N GLN A 24 5.87 28.40 -5.51
CA GLN A 24 6.72 29.34 -4.79
C GLN A 24 7.00 28.89 -3.35
N THR A 25 5.95 28.52 -2.61
CA THR A 25 6.07 28.15 -1.19
C THR A 25 6.99 26.95 -0.98
N GLY A 26 6.82 25.87 -1.75
CA GLY A 26 7.71 24.72 -1.59
C GLY A 26 9.14 24.98 -2.08
N THR A 27 9.31 25.86 -3.08
CA THR A 27 10.64 26.30 -3.52
C THR A 27 11.36 27.11 -2.43
N GLU A 28 10.63 27.96 -1.69
CA GLU A 28 11.19 28.69 -0.53
C GLU A 28 11.64 27.73 0.57
N ILE A 29 10.85 26.68 0.87
CA ILE A 29 11.23 25.64 1.84
C ILE A 29 12.48 24.88 1.40
N ILE A 30 12.57 24.51 0.11
CA ILE A 30 13.78 23.87 -0.47
C ILE A 30 14.99 24.78 -0.26
N ASN A 31 14.88 26.05 -0.66
CA ASN A 31 15.98 27.00 -0.56
C ASN A 31 16.43 27.20 0.89
N GLN A 32 15.49 27.24 1.84
CA GLN A 32 15.79 27.33 3.26
C GLN A 32 16.61 26.11 3.74
N GLN A 33 16.18 24.89 3.42
CA GLN A 33 16.93 23.68 3.80
C GLN A 33 18.29 23.57 3.11
N ILE A 34 18.41 24.00 1.85
CA ILE A 34 19.70 24.04 1.15
C ILE A 34 20.64 25.05 1.81
N ALA A 35 20.13 26.20 2.27
CA ALA A 35 20.94 27.21 2.95
C ALA A 35 21.49 26.73 4.31
N GLU A 36 20.91 25.68 4.90
CA GLU A 36 21.40 25.05 6.12
C GLU A 36 22.60 24.13 5.87
N ILE A 37 22.92 23.79 4.61
CA ILE A 37 24.10 23.00 4.26
C ILE A 37 25.37 23.81 4.62
N PRO A 38 26.30 23.26 5.43
CA PRO A 38 27.48 24.00 5.85
C PRO A 38 28.32 24.48 4.65
N LEU A 39 28.77 25.74 4.68
CA LEU A 39 29.55 26.36 3.60
C LEU A 39 30.86 25.62 3.21
N ARG A 40 31.40 24.80 4.12
CA ARG A 40 32.61 24.00 3.89
C ARG A 40 32.30 22.58 3.37
N THR A 41 31.05 22.29 3.05
CA THR A 41 30.64 20.99 2.51
C THR A 41 31.20 20.84 1.09
N PRO A 42 31.91 19.75 0.78
CA PRO A 42 32.41 19.50 -0.58
C PRO A 42 31.27 19.44 -1.60
N ASP A 43 31.51 19.90 -2.83
CA ASP A 43 30.48 20.02 -3.89
C ASP A 43 29.69 18.72 -4.11
N TRP A 44 30.38 17.58 -4.22
CA TRP A 44 29.73 16.27 -4.39
C TRP A 44 28.73 15.96 -3.27
N ARG A 45 29.02 16.39 -2.04
CA ARG A 45 28.14 16.16 -0.89
C ARG A 45 27.00 17.17 -0.86
N VAL A 46 27.22 18.40 -1.29
CA VAL A 46 26.15 19.40 -1.48
C VAL A 46 25.12 18.87 -2.48
N GLU A 47 25.58 18.30 -3.59
CA GLU A 47 24.70 17.70 -4.61
C GLU A 47 23.83 16.57 -4.06
N VAL A 48 24.42 15.64 -3.29
CA VAL A 48 23.70 14.53 -2.66
C VAL A 48 22.69 15.02 -1.62
N LEU A 49 23.10 15.95 -0.74
CA LEU A 49 22.21 16.51 0.28
C LEU A 49 21.04 17.27 -0.36
N THR A 50 21.31 17.96 -1.46
CA THR A 50 20.27 18.64 -2.24
C THR A 50 19.26 17.63 -2.76
N ASP A 51 19.68 16.53 -3.39
CA ASP A 51 18.75 15.49 -3.85
C ASP A 51 17.91 14.90 -2.72
N GLN A 52 18.50 14.69 -1.54
CA GLN A 52 17.78 14.22 -0.36
C GLN A 52 16.72 15.23 0.09
N ILE A 53 17.05 16.53 0.11
CA ILE A 53 16.10 17.61 0.45
C ILE A 53 14.92 17.63 -0.53
N TYR A 54 15.19 17.63 -1.85
CA TYR A 54 14.13 17.61 -2.87
C TYR A 54 13.26 16.36 -2.73
N SER A 55 13.88 15.20 -2.51
CA SER A 55 13.18 13.92 -2.39
C SER A 55 12.27 13.89 -1.16
N LYS A 56 12.76 14.37 -0.02
CA LYS A 56 11.95 14.50 1.20
C LYS A 56 10.76 15.43 0.98
N ILE A 57 11.00 16.64 0.45
CA ILE A 57 9.96 17.64 0.29
C ILE A 57 8.89 17.19 -0.71
N ILE A 58 9.27 16.54 -1.82
CA ILE A 58 8.26 16.04 -2.77
C ILE A 58 7.45 14.88 -2.19
N LEU A 59 8.05 14.03 -1.36
CA LEU A 59 7.32 12.96 -0.66
C LEU A 59 6.37 13.53 0.41
N ASP A 60 6.81 14.52 1.18
CA ASP A 60 5.96 15.24 2.15
C ASP A 60 4.78 15.92 1.43
N PHE A 61 5.05 16.59 0.30
CA PHE A 61 4.01 17.17 -0.56
C PHE A 61 3.02 16.10 -1.03
N CYS A 62 3.52 14.93 -1.43
CA CYS A 62 2.65 13.83 -1.86
C CYS A 62 1.75 13.32 -0.73
N GLY A 63 2.27 13.26 0.50
CA GLY A 63 1.51 12.86 1.68
C GLY A 63 0.42 13.86 2.03
N VAL A 64 0.78 15.14 2.13
CA VAL A 64 -0.15 16.23 2.49
C VAL A 64 -1.26 16.42 1.47
N ASN A 65 -0.96 16.25 0.17
CA ASN A 65 -1.95 16.41 -0.90
C ASN A 65 -2.63 15.10 -1.29
N GLU A 66 -2.45 14.03 -0.49
CA GLU A 66 -3.06 12.71 -0.72
C GLU A 66 -2.86 12.21 -2.17
N ILE A 67 -1.65 12.41 -2.70
CA ILE A 67 -1.32 12.03 -4.07
C ILE A 67 -1.53 10.53 -4.23
N LYS A 68 -2.25 10.13 -5.27
CA LYS A 68 -2.62 8.74 -5.50
C LYS A 68 -1.42 7.87 -5.86
N THR A 69 -1.54 6.57 -5.60
CA THR A 69 -0.67 5.54 -6.17
C THR A 69 -0.94 5.35 -7.67
N LEU A 70 -0.03 4.71 -8.39
CA LEU A 70 -0.20 4.42 -9.82
C LEU A 70 -1.47 3.58 -10.05
N GLN A 71 -1.66 2.54 -9.23
CA GLN A 71 -2.80 1.64 -9.24
C GLN A 71 -4.11 2.41 -9.06
N GLN A 72 -4.18 3.37 -8.13
CA GLN A 72 -5.37 4.22 -7.94
C GLN A 72 -5.64 5.10 -9.18
N ILE A 73 -4.62 5.70 -9.79
CA ILE A 73 -4.82 6.50 -11.02
C ILE A 73 -5.34 5.64 -12.15
N LEU A 74 -4.83 4.42 -12.30
CA LEU A 74 -5.24 3.52 -13.36
C LEU A 74 -6.68 3.03 -13.18
N LEU A 75 -7.14 2.84 -11.94
CA LEU A 75 -8.51 2.44 -11.63
C LEU A 75 -9.50 3.61 -11.72
N ASP A 76 -9.12 4.79 -11.23
CA ASP A 76 -9.94 6.00 -11.28
C ASP A 76 -9.92 6.69 -12.66
N GLU A 77 -8.99 6.28 -13.54
CA GLU A 77 -8.62 6.94 -14.81
C GLU A 77 -8.37 8.46 -14.66
N CYS A 78 -7.90 8.89 -13.49
CA CYS A 78 -7.77 10.30 -13.15
C CYS A 78 -6.64 10.57 -12.15
N GLY A 79 -5.74 11.48 -12.53
CA GLY A 79 -4.67 12.01 -11.69
C GLY A 79 -3.57 12.65 -12.52
N GLN A 80 -2.96 13.73 -12.01
CA GLN A 80 -1.83 14.40 -12.67
C GLN A 80 -0.46 13.96 -12.14
N LEU A 81 -0.42 13.40 -10.93
CA LEU A 81 0.77 12.92 -10.25
C LEU A 81 0.45 11.60 -9.58
N PHE A 82 1.39 10.66 -9.60
CA PHE A 82 1.37 9.53 -8.67
C PHE A 82 2.60 9.49 -7.77
N CYS A 83 2.45 8.86 -6.61
CA CYS A 83 3.51 8.48 -5.68
C CYS A 83 3.30 7.01 -5.31
N SER A 84 4.22 6.12 -5.68
CA SER A 84 4.01 4.67 -5.52
C SER A 84 5.33 3.91 -5.53
N ILE A 85 5.31 2.67 -5.00
CA ILE A 85 6.33 1.68 -5.32
C ILE A 85 5.85 0.92 -6.55
N VAL A 86 6.64 0.97 -7.63
CA VAL A 86 6.29 0.39 -8.93
C VAL A 86 7.29 -0.70 -9.31
N ASP A 87 6.77 -1.83 -9.81
CA ASP A 87 7.57 -2.89 -10.43
C ASP A 87 7.88 -2.46 -11.87
N VAL A 88 9.14 -2.14 -12.13
CA VAL A 88 9.64 -1.69 -13.43
C VAL A 88 10.30 -2.88 -14.14
N LEU A 89 9.87 -3.13 -15.38
CA LEU A 89 10.47 -4.16 -16.23
C LEU A 89 11.91 -3.78 -16.63
N PRO A 90 12.77 -4.76 -16.99
CA PRO A 90 14.13 -4.49 -17.46
C PRO A 90 14.18 -3.40 -18.54
N CYS A 91 15.04 -2.40 -18.34
CA CYS A 91 15.27 -1.30 -19.28
C CYS A 91 16.70 -1.35 -19.81
N GLU A 92 16.95 -2.25 -20.77
CA GLU A 92 18.30 -2.51 -21.30
C GLU A 92 18.93 -1.27 -21.97
N GLU A 93 18.09 -0.45 -22.60
CA GLU A 93 18.44 0.77 -23.32
C GLU A 93 18.96 1.92 -22.41
N ILE A 94 18.95 1.74 -21.08
CA ILE A 94 19.29 2.80 -20.11
C ILE A 94 20.71 3.37 -20.25
N TYR A 95 21.62 2.59 -20.83
CA TYR A 95 23.02 2.98 -21.07
C TYR A 95 23.26 3.56 -22.46
N ASP A 96 22.35 3.32 -23.40
CA ASP A 96 22.59 3.58 -24.82
C ASP A 96 22.00 4.92 -25.28
N PHE A 97 20.97 5.43 -24.59
CA PHE A 97 20.25 6.63 -25.03
C PHE A 97 20.13 7.70 -23.94
N ASN A 98 20.08 8.97 -24.39
CA ASN A 98 19.83 10.13 -23.53
C ASN A 98 18.39 10.20 -22.99
N ARG A 99 17.45 9.60 -23.71
CA ARG A 99 16.05 9.50 -23.32
C ARG A 99 15.60 8.06 -23.51
N VAL A 100 15.10 7.46 -22.43
CA VAL A 100 14.80 6.02 -22.36
C VAL A 100 13.38 5.83 -21.84
N VAL A 101 12.76 4.74 -22.24
CA VAL A 101 11.41 4.37 -21.84
C VAL A 101 11.49 3.17 -20.92
N ALA A 102 11.22 3.37 -19.64
CA ALA A 102 11.10 2.28 -18.69
C ALA A 102 9.62 1.86 -18.59
N ASN A 103 9.33 0.58 -18.82
CA ASN A 103 7.97 0.06 -18.80
C ASN A 103 7.65 -0.44 -17.39
N CYS A 104 6.53 -0.01 -16.82
CA CYS A 104 6.03 -0.61 -15.59
C CYS A 104 5.35 -1.95 -15.91
N LYS A 105 5.45 -2.91 -15.01
CA LYS A 105 4.69 -4.15 -15.08
C LYS A 105 3.20 -3.84 -15.03
N GLY A 106 2.44 -4.49 -15.91
CA GLY A 106 0.99 -4.33 -15.96
C GLY A 106 0.30 -4.81 -14.68
N ILE A 107 -0.85 -4.24 -14.39
CA ILE A 107 -1.72 -4.65 -13.28
C ILE A 107 -2.80 -5.55 -13.86
N GLU A 108 -3.02 -6.71 -13.25
CA GLU A 108 -4.06 -7.64 -13.70
C GLU A 108 -5.44 -6.98 -13.70
N GLY A 109 -6.18 -7.14 -14.81
CA GLY A 109 -7.49 -6.53 -14.99
C GLY A 109 -7.48 -5.08 -15.48
N ILE A 110 -6.31 -4.48 -15.66
CA ILE A 110 -6.14 -3.15 -16.24
C ILE A 110 -5.43 -3.29 -17.60
N ASP A 111 -6.06 -2.77 -18.65
CA ASP A 111 -5.56 -2.87 -20.04
C ASP A 111 -4.73 -1.64 -20.47
N TYR A 112 -4.08 -0.99 -19.50
CA TYR A 112 -3.19 0.13 -19.74
C TYR A 112 -1.73 -0.29 -19.62
N LYS A 113 -0.94 0.07 -20.62
CA LYS A 113 0.52 0.08 -20.53
C LYS A 113 0.96 1.38 -19.86
N VAL A 114 1.92 1.30 -18.94
CA VAL A 114 2.47 2.48 -18.27
C VAL A 114 3.95 2.62 -18.62
N GLU A 115 4.32 3.81 -19.08
CA GLU A 115 5.67 4.15 -19.48
C GLU A 115 6.22 5.32 -18.65
N LEU A 116 7.45 5.18 -18.19
CA LEU A 116 8.24 6.24 -17.57
C LEU A 116 9.26 6.73 -18.60
N HIS A 117 9.08 7.97 -19.07
CA HIS A 117 9.99 8.59 -20.01
C HIS A 117 11.09 9.33 -19.24
N ILE A 118 12.27 8.73 -19.21
CA ILE A 118 13.38 9.13 -18.34
C ILE A 118 14.47 9.80 -19.18
N THR A 119 15.04 10.89 -18.68
CA THR A 119 16.28 11.47 -19.23
C THR A 119 17.48 10.90 -18.49
N SER A 120 18.30 10.07 -19.14
CA SER A 120 19.37 9.32 -18.48
C SER A 120 20.47 10.21 -17.88
N GLY A 121 20.65 11.43 -18.42
CA GLY A 121 21.57 12.43 -17.88
C GLY A 121 21.20 13.00 -16.51
N ARG A 122 20.03 12.64 -15.95
CA ARG A 122 19.61 13.05 -14.59
C ARG A 122 19.86 11.98 -13.52
N PHE A 123 20.34 10.81 -13.91
CA PHE A 123 20.77 9.82 -12.93
C PHE A 123 22.08 10.24 -12.29
N ARG A 124 22.11 10.17 -10.96
CA ARG A 124 23.32 10.41 -10.15
C ARG A 124 23.84 9.15 -9.48
N SER A 125 23.08 8.05 -9.57
CA SER A 125 23.45 6.74 -9.05
C SER A 125 23.57 5.72 -10.19
N GLU A 126 24.81 5.26 -10.42
CA GLU A 126 25.07 4.14 -11.36
C GLU A 126 24.46 2.83 -10.86
N THR A 127 24.32 2.66 -9.54
CA THR A 127 23.60 1.53 -8.94
C THR A 127 22.12 1.57 -9.33
N LEU A 128 21.48 2.74 -9.29
CA LEU A 128 20.08 2.86 -9.72
C LEU A 128 19.92 2.52 -11.21
N LYS A 129 20.81 3.03 -12.08
CA LYS A 129 20.79 2.66 -13.51
C LYS A 129 20.94 1.15 -13.71
N SER A 130 21.89 0.53 -13.01
CA SER A 130 22.15 -0.92 -13.11
C SER A 130 20.97 -1.76 -12.61
N CYS A 131 20.25 -1.30 -11.58
CA CYS A 131 19.03 -1.94 -11.13
C CYS A 131 17.88 -1.76 -12.13
N LEU A 132 17.69 -0.56 -12.68
CA LEU A 132 16.68 -0.32 -13.71
C LEU A 132 16.94 -1.13 -14.99
N TYR A 133 18.20 -1.35 -15.35
CA TYR A 133 18.59 -2.26 -16.43
C TYR A 133 18.03 -3.68 -16.21
N ARG A 134 18.01 -4.16 -14.95
CA ARG A 134 17.52 -5.50 -14.59
C ARG A 134 16.03 -5.54 -14.23
N GLY A 135 15.41 -4.38 -14.02
CA GLY A 135 14.08 -4.26 -13.47
C GLY A 135 14.02 -4.50 -11.94
N GLY A 136 12.87 -4.18 -11.34
CA GLY A 136 12.62 -4.35 -9.91
C GLY A 136 11.65 -3.31 -9.32
N ASP A 137 11.55 -3.31 -7.99
CA ASP A 137 10.70 -2.38 -7.24
C ASP A 137 11.42 -1.04 -7.01
N PHE A 138 10.80 0.06 -7.44
CA PHE A 138 11.32 1.42 -7.23
C PHE A 138 10.26 2.33 -6.63
N ALA A 139 10.66 3.18 -5.69
CA ALA A 139 9.84 4.30 -5.26
C ALA A 139 9.86 5.37 -6.34
N VAL A 140 8.70 5.73 -6.87
CA VAL A 140 8.56 6.66 -7.98
C VAL A 140 7.50 7.71 -7.65
N VAL A 141 7.89 8.97 -7.90
CA VAL A 141 6.94 10.08 -8.05
C VAL A 141 7.01 10.52 -9.51
N ALA A 142 5.88 10.55 -10.22
CA ALA A 142 5.87 10.93 -11.62
C ALA A 142 4.61 11.72 -12.02
N GLN A 143 4.80 12.62 -12.99
CA GLN A 143 3.75 13.47 -13.54
C GLN A 143 3.19 12.86 -14.81
N TYR A 144 1.87 12.80 -14.92
CA TYR A 144 1.18 12.44 -16.15
C TYR A 144 1.58 13.41 -17.26
N TYR A 145 1.93 12.87 -18.43
CA TYR A 145 2.32 13.67 -19.59
C TYR A 145 1.31 13.56 -20.72
N THR A 146 1.08 12.35 -21.21
CA THR A 146 0.15 12.12 -22.32
C THR A 146 -0.39 10.69 -22.28
N ARG A 147 -1.45 10.47 -23.04
CA ARG A 147 -2.02 9.16 -23.33
C ARG A 147 -1.96 8.94 -24.83
N ASP A 148 -1.46 7.78 -25.23
CA ASP A 148 -1.49 7.30 -26.61
C ASP A 148 -2.22 5.95 -26.64
N ASP A 149 -3.47 5.95 -27.09
CA ASP A 149 -4.38 4.80 -27.05
C ASP A 149 -4.49 4.16 -25.65
N LYS A 150 -3.84 3.00 -25.45
CA LYS A 150 -3.76 2.25 -24.19
C LYS A 150 -2.45 2.47 -23.43
N THR A 151 -1.62 3.41 -23.85
CA THR A 151 -0.34 3.72 -23.21
C THR A 151 -0.44 5.04 -22.46
N LEU A 152 -0.20 5.02 -21.16
CA LEU A 152 -0.09 6.21 -20.32
C LEU A 152 1.39 6.52 -20.10
N VAL A 153 1.78 7.74 -20.47
CA VAL A 153 3.16 8.21 -20.38
C VAL A 153 3.30 9.16 -19.20
N PHE A 154 4.28 8.88 -18.35
CA PHE A 154 4.63 9.69 -17.20
C PHE A 154 6.07 10.18 -17.28
N HIS A 155 6.30 11.38 -16.76
CA HIS A 155 7.62 11.96 -16.56
C HIS A 155 8.02 11.86 -15.09
N PRO A 156 9.04 11.05 -14.74
CA PRO A 156 9.49 10.93 -13.37
C PRO A 156 10.03 12.24 -12.81
N LEU A 157 9.71 12.47 -11.54
CA LEU A 157 10.23 13.53 -10.69
C LEU A 157 11.28 12.98 -9.73
N LEU A 158 11.01 11.78 -9.21
CA LEU A 158 11.84 11.05 -8.27
C LEU A 158 11.82 9.57 -8.67
N ILE A 159 13.00 8.93 -8.72
CA ILE A 159 13.15 7.47 -8.72
C ILE A 159 14.23 7.12 -7.69
N GLY A 160 13.90 6.20 -6.79
CA GLY A 160 14.83 5.76 -5.76
C GLY A 160 14.53 4.37 -5.22
N PHE A 161 15.42 3.89 -4.38
CA PHE A 161 15.28 2.61 -3.72
C PHE A 161 14.43 2.76 -2.45
N PRO A 162 13.38 1.94 -2.26
CA PRO A 162 12.62 1.91 -1.02
C PRO A 162 13.37 1.08 0.04
N TYR A 163 13.94 1.75 1.04
CA TYR A 163 14.62 1.11 2.18
C TYR A 163 13.86 1.33 3.48
N LEU A 164 14.15 0.50 4.48
CA LEU A 164 13.76 0.77 5.85
C LEU A 164 14.92 1.42 6.58
N ALA A 165 14.63 2.47 7.31
CA ALA A 165 15.58 3.10 8.21
C ALA A 165 15.01 3.21 9.62
N ASP A 166 15.92 3.13 10.58
CA ASP A 166 15.67 3.52 11.96
C ASP A 166 15.42 5.04 12.03
N VAL A 167 14.34 5.46 12.69
CA VAL A 167 13.99 6.90 12.79
C VAL A 167 14.95 7.65 13.70
N GLU A 168 15.47 6.99 14.74
CA GLU A 168 16.37 7.64 15.70
C GLU A 168 17.81 7.71 15.18
N THR A 169 18.33 6.61 14.64
CA THR A 169 19.73 6.53 14.21
C THR A 169 19.94 6.79 12.72
N GLY A 170 18.90 6.64 11.90
CA GLY A 170 19.01 6.66 10.45
C GLY A 170 19.63 5.40 9.84
N ASP A 171 19.91 4.38 10.66
CA ASP A 171 20.55 3.15 10.19
C ASP A 171 19.61 2.37 9.26
N LEU A 172 20.14 1.93 8.12
CA LEU A 172 19.41 1.08 7.19
C LEU A 172 19.25 -0.33 7.76
N LEU A 173 18.04 -0.89 7.61
CA LEU A 173 17.74 -2.25 8.06
C LEU A 173 17.90 -3.25 6.91
N TRP A 174 18.48 -4.42 7.24
CA TRP A 174 18.58 -5.58 6.34
C TRP A 174 17.25 -6.36 6.23
N LYS A 175 16.11 -5.66 6.28
CA LYS A 175 14.77 -6.23 6.14
C LYS A 175 14.09 -5.56 4.96
N LYS A 176 13.41 -6.34 4.10
CA LYS A 176 12.62 -5.76 3.03
C LYS A 176 11.44 -4.98 3.62
N TYR A 177 11.13 -3.83 3.05
CA TYR A 177 9.95 -3.05 3.43
C TYR A 177 8.66 -3.89 3.33
N THR A 178 8.60 -4.81 2.36
CA THR A 178 7.49 -5.74 2.14
C THR A 178 7.19 -6.57 3.38
N ASP A 179 8.24 -7.12 3.98
CA ASP A 179 8.14 -8.05 5.11
C ASP A 179 7.94 -7.28 6.43
N PHE A 180 8.18 -5.97 6.42
CA PHE A 180 8.02 -5.11 7.59
C PHE A 180 6.59 -4.57 7.71
N TYR A 181 6.02 -4.12 6.60
CA TYR A 181 4.66 -3.57 6.60
C TYR A 181 3.59 -4.65 6.54
N GLN A 182 3.91 -5.86 6.06
CA GLN A 182 3.01 -7.00 6.23
C GLN A 182 3.02 -7.46 7.69
N VAL A 183 1.84 -7.51 8.28
CA VAL A 183 1.61 -8.06 9.63
C VAL A 183 0.61 -9.21 9.52
N HIS A 184 0.75 -10.17 10.42
CA HIS A 184 -0.11 -11.34 10.49
C HIS A 184 -1.09 -11.21 11.65
N LEU A 185 -2.12 -12.05 11.64
CA LEU A 185 -3.16 -12.04 12.67
C LEU A 185 -2.54 -12.20 14.07
N GLU A 186 -1.59 -13.11 14.22
CA GLU A 186 -0.87 -13.35 15.48
C GLU A 186 0.04 -12.21 15.97
N ASP A 187 0.33 -11.21 15.13
CA ASP A 187 1.15 -10.07 15.53
C ASP A 187 0.37 -9.05 16.36
N PHE A 188 -0.96 -9.10 16.31
CA PHE A 188 -1.84 -8.28 17.12
C PHE A 188 -2.07 -8.92 18.49
N LYS A 189 -1.94 -8.13 19.55
CA LYS A 189 -2.15 -8.59 20.92
C LYS A 189 -3.58 -9.16 21.12
N GLU A 190 -4.56 -8.50 20.52
CA GLU A 190 -5.98 -8.89 20.60
C GLU A 190 -6.23 -10.28 20.01
N PHE A 191 -5.39 -10.73 19.08
CA PHE A 191 -5.53 -12.02 18.42
C PHE A 191 -4.41 -13.00 18.80
N GLU A 192 -3.56 -12.69 19.79
CA GLU A 192 -2.38 -13.49 20.12
C GLU A 192 -2.70 -14.97 20.44
N ILE A 193 -3.90 -15.24 20.96
CA ILE A 193 -4.39 -16.60 21.24
C ILE A 193 -4.36 -17.52 20.01
N VAL A 194 -4.45 -16.97 18.79
CA VAL A 194 -4.41 -17.77 17.54
C VAL A 194 -3.08 -18.52 17.37
N LYS A 195 -1.99 -18.07 18.00
CA LYS A 195 -0.69 -18.77 17.98
C LYS A 195 -0.78 -20.19 18.56
N GLN A 196 -1.75 -20.44 19.43
CA GLN A 196 -1.97 -21.74 20.07
C GLN A 196 -2.78 -22.71 19.20
N TYR A 197 -3.35 -22.22 18.09
CA TYR A 197 -4.21 -22.98 17.22
C TYR A 197 -3.50 -23.24 15.88
N PRO A 198 -3.45 -24.50 15.41
CA PRO A 198 -2.88 -24.79 14.11
C PRO A 198 -3.74 -24.18 12.99
N LEU A 199 -3.13 -23.91 11.85
CA LEU A 199 -3.89 -23.49 10.68
C LEU A 199 -4.81 -24.64 10.23
N PRO A 200 -6.13 -24.40 10.06
CA PRO A 200 -7.05 -25.43 9.62
C PRO A 200 -6.67 -26.01 8.25
N SER A 201 -6.86 -27.32 8.10
CA SER A 201 -6.60 -28.03 6.83
C SER A 201 -7.68 -27.77 5.77
N SER A 202 -8.82 -27.21 6.16
CA SER A 202 -9.96 -26.95 5.30
C SER A 202 -10.63 -25.62 5.66
N ILE A 203 -11.23 -24.99 4.66
CA ILE A 203 -11.98 -23.73 4.77
C ILE A 203 -13.51 -23.93 4.71
N GLU A 204 -13.99 -25.17 4.56
CA GLU A 204 -15.40 -25.47 4.24
C GLU A 204 -16.41 -24.83 5.21
N LYS A 205 -16.06 -24.75 6.50
CA LYS A 205 -16.93 -24.10 7.51
C LYS A 205 -17.19 -22.63 7.20
N MET A 206 -16.23 -21.93 6.61
CA MET A 206 -16.37 -20.50 6.26
C MET A 206 -17.44 -20.25 5.20
N LYS A 207 -17.83 -21.25 4.40
CA LYS A 207 -18.92 -21.13 3.42
C LYS A 207 -20.26 -20.80 4.09
N PHE A 208 -20.42 -21.16 5.36
CA PHE A 208 -21.66 -20.96 6.11
C PHE A 208 -21.66 -19.67 6.94
N ILE A 209 -20.56 -18.91 6.94
CA ILE A 209 -20.40 -17.74 7.80
C ILE A 209 -20.52 -16.47 6.97
N ARG A 210 -21.57 -15.68 7.22
CA ARG A 210 -21.84 -14.43 6.49
C ARG A 210 -20.85 -13.32 6.86
N GLU A 211 -20.66 -12.40 5.93
CA GLU A 211 -19.86 -11.17 6.14
C GLU A 211 -20.30 -10.39 7.36
N SER A 212 -21.61 -10.16 7.50
CA SER A 212 -22.20 -9.44 8.64
C SER A 212 -22.01 -10.17 9.97
N VAL A 213 -21.98 -11.51 9.97
CA VAL A 213 -21.77 -12.30 11.19
C VAL A 213 -20.29 -12.35 11.54
N PHE A 214 -19.40 -12.41 10.55
CA PHE A 214 -17.96 -12.27 10.77
C PHE A 214 -17.63 -10.89 11.36
N LYS A 215 -18.26 -9.81 10.85
CA LYS A 215 -18.19 -8.46 11.43
C LYS A 215 -18.61 -8.48 12.92
N GLN A 216 -19.70 -9.17 13.26
CA GLN A 216 -20.10 -9.34 14.66
C GLN A 216 -19.10 -10.14 15.50
N CYS A 217 -18.44 -11.17 14.93
CA CYS A 217 -17.36 -11.89 15.59
C CYS A 217 -16.21 -10.94 15.94
N LEU A 218 -15.79 -10.08 15.01
CA LEU A 218 -14.79 -9.05 15.28
C LEU A 218 -15.23 -8.12 16.42
N GLY A 219 -16.47 -7.65 16.40
CA GLY A 219 -17.04 -6.84 17.48
C GLY A 219 -17.01 -7.56 18.83
N LYS A 220 -17.32 -8.87 18.89
CA LYS A 220 -17.23 -9.67 20.11
C LYS A 220 -15.79 -9.81 20.61
N ILE A 221 -14.84 -10.09 19.71
CA ILE A 221 -13.43 -10.27 20.06
C ILE A 221 -12.83 -8.96 20.58
N LEU A 222 -13.10 -7.86 19.88
CA LEU A 222 -12.57 -6.53 20.20
C LEU A 222 -13.39 -5.79 21.28
N THR A 223 -14.51 -6.36 21.72
CA THR A 223 -15.45 -5.73 22.66
C THR A 223 -15.98 -4.37 22.13
N GLU A 224 -16.29 -4.32 20.84
CA GLU A 224 -16.77 -3.14 20.13
C GLU A 224 -18.17 -3.36 19.56
N SER A 225 -18.95 -2.29 19.48
CA SER A 225 -20.24 -2.32 18.81
C SER A 225 -20.04 -2.38 17.29
N THR A 226 -20.90 -3.12 16.60
CA THR A 226 -20.91 -3.20 15.14
C THR A 226 -22.06 -2.35 14.60
N PRO A 227 -21.80 -1.10 14.18
CA PRO A 227 -22.84 -0.27 13.58
C PRO A 227 -23.37 -0.92 12.30
N LYS A 228 -24.65 -0.67 11.99
CA LYS A 228 -25.28 -1.13 10.76
C LYS A 228 -24.65 -0.44 9.56
N ASP A 229 -24.40 -1.21 8.51
CA ASP A 229 -23.84 -0.71 7.26
C ASP A 229 -24.74 0.39 6.67
N TRP A 230 -24.13 1.52 6.31
CA TRP A 230 -24.78 2.58 5.53
C TRP A 230 -23.99 2.88 4.27
N GLY A 231 -24.66 3.36 3.22
CA GLY A 231 -24.14 3.40 1.84
C GLY A 231 -22.89 4.25 1.59
N GLY A 232 -22.32 4.91 2.61
CA GLY A 232 -21.08 5.68 2.52
C GLY A 232 -19.85 5.06 3.21
N GLU A 233 -19.96 3.90 3.87
CA GLU A 233 -18.86 3.31 4.67
C GLU A 233 -17.66 2.87 3.83
N SER A 234 -16.51 3.54 3.98
CA SER A 234 -15.29 3.27 3.21
C SER A 234 -14.58 1.95 3.59
N SER A 235 -14.95 1.37 4.73
CA SER A 235 -14.54 0.06 5.23
C SER A 235 -15.71 -0.63 5.92
N ASP A 236 -15.67 -1.96 5.97
CA ASP A 236 -16.74 -2.77 6.58
C ASP A 236 -16.64 -2.79 8.12
N PHE A 237 -15.44 -2.60 8.68
CA PHE A 237 -15.23 -2.47 10.12
C PHE A 237 -14.01 -1.57 10.40
N PHE A 238 -14.13 -0.66 11.36
CA PHE A 238 -13.05 0.24 11.77
C PHE A 238 -12.87 0.17 13.28
N THR A 239 -11.63 0.04 13.74
CA THR A 239 -11.27 0.02 15.15
C THR A 239 -10.05 0.91 15.40
N SER A 240 -9.95 1.46 16.62
CA SER A 240 -8.76 2.14 17.11
C SER A 240 -8.01 1.33 18.16
N HIS A 241 -8.38 0.08 18.40
CA HIS A 241 -8.01 -0.68 19.60
C HIS A 241 -7.04 -1.84 19.33
N LEU A 242 -6.50 -1.97 18.12
CA LEU A 242 -5.49 -2.99 17.85
C LEU A 242 -4.13 -2.58 18.41
N HIS A 243 -3.37 -3.55 18.91
CA HIS A 243 -2.01 -3.34 19.37
C HIS A 243 -1.05 -4.24 18.62
N ILE A 244 -0.07 -3.64 17.94
CA ILE A 244 1.13 -4.34 17.48
C ILE A 244 2.25 -3.95 18.43
N ARG A 245 2.76 -4.94 19.18
CA ARG A 245 3.72 -4.70 20.27
C ARG A 245 3.12 -3.75 21.32
N GLU A 246 3.82 -2.67 21.68
CA GLU A 246 3.36 -1.67 22.65
C GLU A 246 2.59 -0.50 22.01
N SER A 247 2.45 -0.49 20.68
CA SER A 247 1.82 0.61 19.95
C SER A 247 0.35 0.28 19.66
N ARG A 248 -0.54 1.17 20.10
CA ARG A 248 -1.95 1.15 19.73
C ARG A 248 -2.14 1.78 18.35
N LEU A 249 -2.88 1.10 17.48
CA LEU A 249 -3.03 1.44 16.07
C LEU A 249 -4.50 1.40 15.65
N SER A 250 -4.88 2.29 14.73
CA SER A 250 -6.16 2.18 14.04
C SER A 250 -6.09 1.16 12.89
N ALA A 251 -7.19 0.45 12.67
CA ALA A 251 -7.31 -0.53 11.59
C ALA A 251 -8.65 -0.40 10.88
N ALA A 252 -8.59 -0.46 9.56
CA ALA A 252 -9.76 -0.54 8.69
C ALA A 252 -9.81 -1.91 8.03
N PHE A 253 -10.98 -2.53 8.03
CA PHE A 253 -11.21 -3.86 7.51
C PHE A 253 -12.11 -3.80 6.29
N LEU A 254 -11.72 -4.50 5.25
CA LEU A 254 -12.60 -4.91 4.18
C LEU A 254 -12.90 -6.40 4.34
N LEU A 255 -14.16 -6.73 4.61
CA LEU A 255 -14.65 -8.09 4.85
C LEU A 255 -15.39 -8.57 3.63
N LYS A 256 -15.18 -9.81 3.21
CA LYS A 256 -15.97 -10.41 2.12
C LYS A 256 -16.44 -11.82 2.44
N GLY A 257 -17.76 -11.96 2.53
CA GLY A 257 -18.43 -13.23 2.83
C GLY A 257 -18.61 -14.18 1.63
N PRO A 258 -19.35 -15.28 1.82
CA PRO A 258 -19.41 -16.42 0.89
C PRO A 258 -20.42 -16.27 -0.26
N ALA A 259 -20.91 -15.06 -0.56
CA ALA A 259 -21.93 -14.82 -1.59
C ALA A 259 -21.61 -15.50 -2.94
N LYS A 260 -20.32 -15.54 -3.29
CA LYS A 260 -19.73 -16.47 -4.26
C LYS A 260 -18.53 -17.13 -3.60
N TYR A 261 -18.72 -18.34 -3.08
CA TYR A 261 -17.65 -19.08 -2.41
C TYR A 261 -16.59 -19.56 -3.42
N SER A 262 -15.59 -18.71 -3.64
CA SER A 262 -14.50 -18.91 -4.58
C SER A 262 -13.33 -18.01 -4.21
N PRO A 263 -12.09 -18.27 -4.67
CA PRO A 263 -10.95 -17.43 -4.39
C PRO A 263 -11.18 -15.95 -4.72
N MET A 264 -10.73 -15.05 -3.84
CA MET A 264 -10.89 -13.61 -4.03
C MET A 264 -9.96 -13.10 -5.13
N THR A 265 -10.57 -12.78 -6.27
CA THR A 265 -10.01 -11.94 -7.33
C THR A 265 -10.39 -10.46 -7.15
N PRO A 266 -9.72 -9.50 -7.83
CA PRO A 266 -10.11 -8.09 -7.83
C PRO A 266 -11.58 -7.83 -8.21
N LYS A 267 -12.21 -8.72 -8.98
CA LYS A 267 -13.63 -8.62 -9.37
C LYS A 267 -14.60 -8.74 -8.20
N HIS A 268 -14.18 -9.34 -7.08
CA HIS A 268 -14.99 -9.44 -5.87
C HIS A 268 -15.00 -8.14 -5.07
N LEU A 269 -14.09 -7.22 -5.36
CA LEU A 269 -13.91 -5.94 -4.66
C LEU A 269 -14.70 -4.80 -5.32
N GLY A 270 -15.81 -5.16 -5.96
CA GLY A 270 -16.75 -4.27 -6.67
C GLY A 270 -16.35 -3.91 -8.10
N LYS A 271 -17.05 -2.94 -8.71
CA LYS A 271 -16.93 -2.60 -10.14
C LYS A 271 -15.60 -1.86 -10.34
N ASN A 272 -14.56 -2.62 -10.66
CA ASN A 272 -13.16 -2.20 -10.81
C ASN A 272 -12.33 -2.17 -9.50
N GLY A 273 -12.68 -2.95 -8.48
CA GLY A 273 -11.91 -2.93 -7.22
C GLY A 273 -12.07 -1.63 -6.43
N ASP A 274 -13.21 -0.94 -6.59
CA ASP A 274 -13.52 0.31 -5.91
C ASP A 274 -13.46 0.16 -4.38
N GLN A 275 -13.79 -1.02 -3.85
CA GLN A 275 -13.80 -1.23 -2.41
C GLN A 275 -12.39 -1.21 -1.79
N ILE A 276 -11.37 -1.76 -2.48
CA ILE A 276 -9.98 -1.70 -1.98
C ILE A 276 -9.39 -0.28 -2.10
N ILE A 277 -9.84 0.50 -3.08
CA ILE A 277 -9.51 1.93 -3.17
C ILE A 277 -10.13 2.68 -1.99
N ARG A 278 -11.40 2.40 -1.65
CA ARG A 278 -12.07 3.03 -0.50
C ARG A 278 -11.37 2.68 0.81
N LEU A 279 -11.01 1.40 1.00
CA LEU A 279 -10.20 0.96 2.13
C LEU A 279 -8.88 1.74 2.22
N SER A 280 -8.19 1.94 1.09
CA SER A 280 -6.92 2.68 1.08
C SER A 280 -7.02 4.15 1.48
N LYS A 281 -8.21 4.74 1.43
CA LYS A 281 -8.47 6.13 1.84
C LYS A 281 -8.84 6.25 3.32
N GLU A 282 -9.04 5.14 4.02
CA GLU A 282 -9.31 5.17 5.45
C GLU A 282 -8.10 5.71 6.23
N PRO A 283 -8.32 6.58 7.24
CA PRO A 283 -7.27 7.09 8.11
C PRO A 283 -6.86 6.04 9.15
N ALA A 284 -6.54 4.83 8.67
CA ALA A 284 -6.11 3.70 9.46
C ALA A 284 -4.60 3.50 9.36
N ASN A 285 -3.96 3.11 10.46
CA ASN A 285 -2.55 2.70 10.45
C ASN A 285 -2.35 1.30 9.85
N VAL A 286 -3.39 0.48 9.88
CA VAL A 286 -3.40 -0.89 9.34
C VAL A 286 -4.58 -1.07 8.39
N LEU A 287 -4.30 -1.56 7.18
CA LEU A 287 -5.33 -1.97 6.23
C LEU A 287 -5.49 -3.49 6.25
N VAL A 288 -6.69 -3.98 6.52
CA VAL A 288 -6.96 -5.41 6.63
C VAL A 288 -7.93 -5.85 5.54
N ILE A 289 -7.57 -6.90 4.80
CA ILE A 289 -8.52 -7.59 3.92
C ILE A 289 -8.79 -8.96 4.50
N GLN A 290 -10.08 -9.28 4.63
CA GLN A 290 -10.56 -10.57 5.05
C GLN A 290 -11.45 -11.21 3.98
N HIS A 291 -11.27 -12.51 3.78
CA HIS A 291 -12.16 -13.31 2.94
C HIS A 291 -12.45 -14.70 3.51
N CYS A 292 -13.63 -15.23 3.20
CA CYS A 292 -14.03 -16.59 3.57
C CYS A 292 -13.32 -17.72 2.79
N HIS A 293 -12.56 -17.38 1.75
CA HIS A 293 -11.79 -18.30 0.89
C HIS A 293 -10.34 -17.78 0.75
N ASP A 294 -9.48 -18.51 0.03
CA ASP A 294 -8.16 -18.01 -0.40
C ASP A 294 -8.25 -16.62 -1.07
N ILE A 295 -7.23 -15.78 -0.83
CA ILE A 295 -7.07 -14.46 -1.46
C ILE A 295 -5.95 -14.56 -2.50
N LEU A 296 -6.23 -14.21 -3.75
CA LEU A 296 -5.25 -14.37 -4.82
C LEU A 296 -4.13 -13.33 -4.75
N PRO A 297 -2.92 -13.65 -5.28
CA PRO A 297 -1.76 -12.76 -5.24
C PRO A 297 -2.02 -11.34 -5.73
N THR A 298 -2.86 -11.16 -6.76
CA THR A 298 -3.09 -9.83 -7.33
C THR A 298 -3.88 -8.89 -6.42
N VAL A 299 -4.73 -9.42 -5.54
CA VAL A 299 -5.37 -8.63 -4.47
C VAL A 299 -4.35 -8.25 -3.40
N ILE A 300 -3.48 -9.19 -3.01
CA ILE A 300 -2.43 -8.97 -2.02
C ILE A 300 -1.44 -7.90 -2.51
N GLU A 301 -0.98 -8.00 -3.76
CA GLU A 301 -0.10 -7.03 -4.40
C GLU A 301 -0.73 -5.63 -4.47
N THR A 302 -2.04 -5.55 -4.78
CA THR A 302 -2.76 -4.27 -4.81
C THR A 302 -2.82 -3.64 -3.42
N LEU A 303 -3.18 -4.42 -2.38
CA LEU A 303 -3.19 -3.94 -1.00
C LEU A 303 -1.81 -3.49 -0.55
N LYS A 304 -0.77 -4.30 -0.85
CA LYS A 304 0.62 -3.98 -0.55
C LYS A 304 0.98 -2.60 -1.10
N VAL A 305 0.70 -2.33 -2.38
CA VAL A 305 1.08 -1.04 -2.99
C VAL A 305 0.35 0.15 -2.35
N PHE A 306 -0.93 -0.01 -2.00
CA PHE A 306 -1.68 1.03 -1.29
C PHE A 306 -1.20 1.26 0.14
N ALA A 307 -0.77 0.18 0.82
CA ALA A 307 -0.27 0.25 2.17
C ALA A 307 1.15 0.83 2.20
N THR A 308 2.04 0.41 1.31
CA THR A 308 3.46 0.80 1.32
C THR A 308 3.75 2.00 0.42
N GLN A 309 2.81 2.93 0.29
CA GLN A 309 3.02 4.15 -0.49
C GLN A 309 4.17 4.98 0.13
N PRO A 310 5.17 5.42 -0.65
CA PRO A 310 6.37 6.09 -0.09
C PRO A 310 6.09 7.31 0.79
N SER A 311 5.04 8.07 0.49
CA SER A 311 4.66 9.27 1.24
C SER A 311 3.78 9.00 2.47
N ASN A 312 3.24 7.79 2.61
CA ASN A 312 2.37 7.42 3.74
C ASN A 312 2.34 5.89 3.93
N PRO A 313 3.47 5.29 4.37
CA PRO A 313 3.54 3.85 4.54
C PRO A 313 2.73 3.39 5.77
N ARG A 314 1.95 2.34 5.59
CA ARG A 314 1.02 1.74 6.56
C ARG A 314 1.22 0.23 6.61
N HIS A 315 0.82 -0.37 7.72
CA HIS A 315 0.78 -1.83 7.80
C HIS A 315 -0.40 -2.39 7.02
N TYR A 316 -0.29 -3.66 6.61
CA TYR A 316 -1.40 -4.39 6.03
C TYR A 316 -1.45 -5.83 6.50
N CYS A 317 -2.66 -6.37 6.61
CA CYS A 317 -2.92 -7.74 7.04
C CYS A 317 -3.86 -8.44 6.05
N ILE A 318 -3.56 -9.72 5.77
CA ILE A 318 -4.37 -10.59 4.91
C ILE A 318 -4.93 -11.70 5.80
N ILE A 319 -6.26 -11.82 5.86
CA ILE A 319 -6.97 -12.84 6.60
C ILE A 319 -7.78 -13.68 5.60
N ASP A 320 -7.18 -14.72 5.06
CA ASP A 320 -7.88 -15.63 4.14
C ASP A 320 -8.88 -16.55 4.88
N GLY A 321 -9.51 -17.48 4.16
CA GLY A 321 -10.48 -18.39 4.75
C GLY A 321 -9.92 -19.27 5.87
N ARG A 322 -8.65 -19.67 5.81
CA ARG A 322 -8.03 -20.51 6.85
C ARG A 322 -7.70 -19.67 8.07
N GLU A 323 -7.15 -18.48 7.87
CA GLU A 323 -6.90 -17.53 8.95
C GLU A 323 -8.19 -17.08 9.65
N SER A 324 -9.24 -16.82 8.87
CA SER A 324 -10.57 -16.50 9.38
C SER A 324 -11.10 -17.63 10.26
N LEU A 325 -10.99 -18.88 9.81
CA LEU A 325 -11.45 -20.04 10.58
C LEU A 325 -10.58 -20.27 11.83
N ARG A 326 -9.26 -20.16 11.71
CA ARG A 326 -8.31 -20.24 12.83
C ARG A 326 -8.65 -19.23 13.92
N MET A 327 -8.96 -18.00 13.53
CA MET A 327 -9.42 -16.96 14.45
C MET A 327 -10.69 -17.38 15.18
N LEU A 328 -11.72 -17.79 14.46
CA LEU A 328 -12.99 -18.18 15.07
C LEU A 328 -12.86 -19.41 15.98
N GLU A 329 -12.00 -20.37 15.64
CA GLU A 329 -11.70 -21.52 16.49
C GLU A 329 -11.01 -21.08 17.78
N ALA A 330 -10.03 -20.18 17.69
CA ALA A 330 -9.29 -19.70 18.86
C ALA A 330 -10.17 -18.95 19.87
N PHE A 331 -11.21 -18.27 19.39
CA PHE A 331 -12.19 -17.55 20.22
C PHE A 331 -13.46 -18.35 20.52
N ASN A 332 -13.54 -19.62 20.10
CA ASN A 332 -14.71 -20.47 20.28
C ASN A 332 -16.00 -19.86 19.72
N LEU A 333 -15.92 -19.26 18.52
CA LEU A 333 -17.03 -18.55 17.85
C LEU A 333 -17.58 -19.28 16.62
N VAL A 334 -16.98 -20.39 16.19
CA VAL A 334 -17.36 -21.09 14.94
C VAL A 334 -18.82 -21.50 14.92
N ASP A 335 -19.26 -22.26 15.93
CA ASP A 335 -20.62 -22.81 15.96
C ASP A 335 -21.66 -21.69 16.07
N TRP A 336 -21.41 -20.70 16.94
CA TRP A 336 -22.24 -19.50 17.05
C TRP A 336 -22.36 -18.75 15.72
N ALA A 337 -21.25 -18.56 15.00
CA ALA A 337 -21.25 -17.83 13.74
C ALA A 337 -22.03 -18.56 12.63
N ILE A 338 -22.00 -19.89 12.62
CA ILE A 338 -22.76 -20.71 11.67
C ILE A 338 -24.26 -20.61 11.99
N GLU A 339 -24.63 -20.78 13.27
CA GLU A 339 -26.03 -20.70 13.72
C GLU A 339 -26.63 -19.32 13.44
N GLU A 340 -25.91 -18.25 13.80
CA GLU A 340 -26.36 -16.87 13.60
C GLU A 340 -26.50 -16.55 12.09
N SER A 341 -25.59 -17.07 11.27
CA SER A 341 -25.68 -16.91 9.81
C SER A 341 -26.93 -17.57 9.23
N ALA A 342 -27.32 -18.74 9.75
CA ALA A 342 -28.53 -19.46 9.34
C ALA A 342 -29.82 -18.76 9.82
N ASN A 343 -29.82 -18.17 11.02
CA ASN A 343 -30.99 -17.43 11.53
C ASN A 343 -31.32 -16.21 10.67
N LEU A 344 -30.30 -15.46 10.24
CA LEU A 344 -30.47 -14.30 9.35
C LEU A 344 -31.00 -14.69 7.95
N ASP A 345 -30.89 -15.95 7.54
CA ASP A 345 -31.52 -16.47 6.31
C ASP A 345 -33.02 -16.63 6.47
N GLN A 346 -33.46 -17.08 7.64
CA GLN A 346 -34.88 -17.31 7.91
C GLN A 346 -35.65 -15.99 8.01
N GLU A 347 -35.08 -14.98 8.67
CA GLU A 347 -35.69 -13.66 8.81
C GLU A 347 -35.86 -12.92 7.47
N LYS A 348 -34.89 -13.06 6.54
CA LYS A 348 -34.98 -12.48 5.18
C LYS A 348 -35.99 -13.17 4.28
N ASN A 349 -36.33 -14.43 4.54
CA ASN A 349 -37.34 -15.17 3.77
C ASN A 349 -38.77 -14.98 4.32
N LEU A 350 -38.90 -14.39 5.51
CA LEU A 350 -40.17 -14.09 6.17
C LEU A 350 -40.61 -12.62 6.04
N ALA A 351 -39.68 -11.73 5.65
CA ALA A 351 -39.91 -10.32 5.33
C ALA A 351 -40.02 -10.11 3.82
#